data_AF-A0AAV4HZB2-F1
#
_entry.id   AF-A0AAV4HZB2-F1
#
_cell.length_a   1.000
_cell.length_b   1.000
_cell.length_c   1.000
_cell.angle_alpha   90.00
_cell.angle_beta   90.00
_cell.angle_gamma   90.00
#
_symmetry.space_group_name_H-M   'P 1'
#
loop_
_entity.id
_entity.type
_entity.pdbx_description
1 polymer ?
#
loop_
_entity_poly.entity_id
_entity_poly.type
_entity_poly.pdbx_seq_one_letter_code
_entity_poly.pdbx_strand_id
1 'polypeptide(L)'
;MKGNFAGPPILKDEVRTATCIWKMKNGKATGPDNIAAEQIKALDEFGINKITELLDEIYETGEIPKEMLKSIFIALPKKDGATECELHRTSISLMSQVTKILLRIVMTRVRNKIRPEIGDTQCC
;
A
#
# COMPACT_ATOMS: atom_id res chain seq x y z
N MET A 1 19.47 -19.04 -20.21
CA MET A 1 18.70 -17.83 -20.57
C MET A 1 18.60 -16.95 -19.32
N LYS A 2 19.45 -15.94 -19.18
CA LYS A 2 19.31 -14.95 -18.10
C LYS A 2 18.26 -13.94 -18.58
N GLY A 3 17.00 -14.23 -18.30
CA GLY A 3 15.94 -13.24 -18.49
C GLY A 3 16.23 -12.05 -17.58
N ASN A 4 16.12 -10.84 -18.13
CA ASN A 4 16.20 -9.64 -17.33
C ASN A 4 15.08 -9.72 -16.28
N PHE A 5 15.42 -9.92 -15.01
CA PHE A 5 14.43 -10.07 -13.92
C PHE A 5 13.79 -8.73 -13.53
N ALA A 6 14.28 -7.62 -14.09
CA ALA A 6 13.73 -6.29 -13.88
C ALA A 6 12.33 -6.21 -14.52
N GLY A 7 11.31 -5.96 -13.69
CA GLY A 7 9.99 -5.59 -14.16
C GLY A 7 10.01 -4.19 -14.80
N PRO A 8 8.96 -3.78 -15.51
CA PRO A 8 8.88 -2.42 -16.04
C PRO A 8 8.93 -1.39 -14.89
N PRO A 9 9.47 -0.18 -15.13
CA PRO A 9 9.48 0.90 -14.14
C PRO A 9 8.06 1.24 -13.69
N ILE A 10 7.93 1.95 -12.57
CA ILE A 10 6.62 2.33 -12.04
C ILE A 10 6.01 3.41 -12.93
N LEU A 11 4.86 3.13 -13.55
CA LEU A 11 4.21 4.08 -14.44
C LEU A 11 3.42 5.12 -13.64
N LYS A 12 3.43 6.37 -14.10
CA LYS A 12 2.62 7.45 -13.52
C LYS A 12 1.13 7.09 -13.48
N ASP A 13 0.63 6.37 -14.48
CA ASP A 13 -0.76 5.91 -14.53
C ASP A 13 -1.09 4.89 -13.44
N GLU A 14 -0.14 4.03 -13.07
CA GLU A 14 -0.32 3.09 -11.94
C GLU A 14 -0.41 3.87 -10.63
N VAL A 15 0.44 4.88 -10.45
CA VAL A 15 0.42 5.77 -9.28
C VAL A 15 -0.89 6.55 -9.24
N ARG A 16 -1.30 7.17 -10.34
CA ARG A 16 -2.58 7.89 -10.48
C ARG A 16 -3.77 7.00 -10.15
N THR A 17 -3.76 5.77 -10.64
CA THR A 17 -4.82 4.79 -10.35
C THR A 17 -4.84 4.42 -8.87
N ALA A 18 -3.67 4.22 -8.27
CA ALA A 18 -3.52 3.86 -6.86
C ALA A 18 -3.90 5.02 -5.90
N THR A 19 -3.63 6.27 -6.29
CA THR A 19 -3.95 7.50 -5.53
C THR A 19 -5.38 7.99 -5.75
N CYS A 20 -6.10 7.40 -6.71
CA CYS A 20 -7.41 7.89 -7.10
C CYS A 20 -8.44 7.87 -5.95
N ILE A 21 -9.44 8.74 -6.06
CA ILE A 21 -10.43 9.03 -5.00
C ILE A 21 -11.16 7.78 -4.53
N TRP A 22 -11.48 6.86 -5.43
CA TRP A 22 -12.14 5.59 -5.11
C TRP A 22 -11.22 4.59 -4.40
N LYS A 23 -9.90 4.64 -4.65
CA LYS A 23 -8.95 3.71 -4.03
C LYS A 23 -8.53 4.20 -2.65
N MET A 24 -8.26 5.49 -2.46
CA MET A 24 -7.90 6.06 -1.14
C MET A 24 -9.11 6.78 -0.55
N LYS A 25 -9.72 6.26 0.52
CA LYS A 25 -10.87 6.93 1.16
C LYS A 25 -10.41 8.10 2.03
N ASN A 26 -11.21 9.17 2.03
CA ASN A 26 -11.05 10.30 2.94
C ASN A 26 -11.53 9.94 4.36
N GLY A 27 -11.12 10.72 5.36
CA GLY A 27 -11.48 10.56 6.77
C GLY A 27 -10.86 9.33 7.41
N LYS A 28 -9.72 8.84 6.89
CA LYS A 28 -9.03 7.66 7.42
C LYS A 28 -7.85 8.07 8.29
N ALA A 29 -7.59 7.26 9.32
CA ALA A 29 -6.45 7.44 10.19
C ALA A 29 -5.14 7.43 9.38
N THR A 30 -4.23 8.32 9.77
CA THR A 30 -2.89 8.44 9.19
C THR A 30 -1.97 7.35 9.71
N GLY A 31 -0.87 7.13 8.98
CA GLY A 31 0.23 6.32 9.50
C GLY A 31 1.08 7.10 10.51
N PRO A 32 2.22 6.55 10.92
CA PRO A 32 3.19 7.24 11.80
C PRO A 32 3.78 8.52 11.16
N ASP A 33 3.65 8.68 9.84
CA ASP A 33 4.05 9.85 9.07
C ASP A 33 3.08 11.04 9.19
N ASN A 34 1.89 10.82 9.77
CA ASN A 34 0.82 11.82 9.87
C ASN A 34 0.37 12.40 8.52
N ILE A 35 0.60 11.68 7.42
CA ILE A 35 0.16 12.08 6.08
C ILE A 35 -1.22 11.46 5.80
N ALA A 36 -2.20 12.32 5.55
CA ALA A 36 -3.55 11.94 5.18
C ALA A 36 -3.67 11.71 3.66
N ALA A 37 -4.67 10.90 3.27
CA ALA A 37 -4.94 10.64 1.86
C ALA A 37 -5.33 11.91 1.09
N GLU A 38 -6.02 12.83 1.77
CA GLU A 38 -6.47 14.13 1.29
C GLU A 38 -5.31 15.03 0.94
N GLN A 39 -4.24 15.02 1.75
CA GLN A 39 -3.05 15.82 1.48
C GLN A 39 -2.36 15.35 0.20
N ILE A 40 -2.23 14.04 0.01
CA ILE A 40 -1.67 13.47 -1.22
C ILE A 40 -2.53 13.83 -2.44
N LYS A 41 -3.86 13.76 -2.31
CA LYS A 41 -4.78 14.14 -3.39
C LYS A 41 -4.75 15.63 -3.70
N ALA A 42 -4.58 16.49 -2.71
CA ALA A 42 -4.52 17.93 -2.88
C ALA A 42 -3.28 18.39 -3.67
N LEU A 43 -2.20 17.58 -3.66
CA LEU A 43 -0.99 17.84 -4.44
C LEU A 43 -1.14 17.50 -5.93
N ASP A 44 -2.22 16.80 -6.31
CA ASP A 44 -2.57 16.46 -7.70
C ASP A 44 -1.37 15.97 -8.54
N GLU A 45 -1.14 16.54 -9.73
CA GLU A 45 -0.03 16.16 -10.62
C GLU A 45 1.35 16.29 -9.96
N PHE A 46 1.57 17.32 -9.14
CA PHE A 46 2.85 17.49 -8.45
C PHE A 46 3.10 16.32 -7.48
N GLY A 47 2.07 15.94 -6.72
CA GLY A 47 2.12 14.80 -5.80
C GLY A 47 2.35 13.49 -6.54
N ILE A 48 1.65 13.27 -7.65
CA ILE A 48 1.81 12.06 -8.48
C ILE A 48 3.24 11.97 -9.00
N ASN A 49 3.81 13.06 -9.53
CA ASN A 49 5.17 13.08 -10.06
C ASN A 49 6.19 12.73 -8.96
N LYS A 50 6.10 13.37 -7.79
CA LYS A 50 7.04 13.11 -6.69
C LYS A 50 6.91 11.73 -6.08
N ILE A 51 5.70 11.21 -5.95
CA ILE A 51 5.50 9.84 -5.49
C ILE A 51 6.03 8.86 -6.53
N THR A 52 5.81 9.11 -7.82
CA THR A 52 6.33 8.23 -8.88
C THR A 52 7.85 8.17 -8.86
N GLU A 53 8.53 9.33 -8.81
CA GLU A 53 10.01 9.40 -8.72
C GLU A 53 10.53 8.58 -7.53
N LEU A 54 9.93 8.77 -6.35
CA LEU A 54 10.32 8.04 -5.14
C LEU A 54 10.08 6.53 -5.27
N LEU A 55 8.93 6.12 -5.79
CA LEU A 55 8.60 4.70 -5.91
C LEU A 55 9.43 4.00 -6.97
N ASP A 56 9.79 4.70 -8.04
CA ASP A 56 10.65 4.17 -9.09
C ASP A 56 12.08 3.96 -8.57
N GLU A 57 12.61 4.92 -7.80
CA GLU A 57 13.90 4.77 -7.11
C GLU A 57 13.91 3.57 -6.15
N ILE A 58 12.85 3.40 -5.36
CA ILE A 58 12.68 2.23 -4.46
C ILE A 58 12.58 0.93 -5.27
N TYR A 59 11.93 0.95 -6.44
CA TYR A 59 11.75 -0.23 -7.27
C TYR A 59 13.07 -0.68 -7.93
N GLU A 60 13.88 0.27 -8.40
CA GLU A 60 15.19 0.02 -9.02
C GLU A 60 16.25 -0.39 -7.98
N THR A 61 16.31 0.30 -6.83
CA THR A 61 17.30 0.01 -5.78
C THR A 61 16.92 -1.18 -4.92
N GLY A 62 15.63 -1.47 -4.78
CA GLY A 62 15.10 -2.45 -3.83
C GLY A 62 15.18 -1.99 -2.37
N GLU A 63 15.63 -0.76 -2.10
CA GLU A 63 15.80 -0.23 -0.75
C GLU A 63 14.56 0.59 -0.33
N ILE A 64 13.87 0.11 0.70
CA ILE A 64 12.72 0.83 1.27
C ILE A 64 13.20 1.70 2.44
N PRO A 65 12.90 3.02 2.46
CA PRO A 65 13.24 3.90 3.58
C PRO A 65 12.72 3.36 4.91
N LYS A 66 13.54 3.45 5.97
CA LYS A 66 13.18 2.94 7.31
C LYS A 66 11.88 3.53 7.86
N GLU A 67 11.58 4.78 7.52
CA GLU A 67 10.33 5.44 7.94
C GLU A 67 9.09 4.79 7.31
N MET A 68 9.19 4.27 6.08
CA MET A 68 8.10 3.57 5.39
C MET A 68 7.84 2.16 5.96
N LEU A 69 8.80 1.60 6.71
CA LEU A 69 8.69 0.30 7.37
C LEU A 69 8.01 0.39 8.75
N LYS A 70 7.80 1.59 9.28
CA LYS A 70 7.12 1.79 10.57
C LYS A 70 5.61 1.71 10.40
N SER A 71 4.94 1.07 11.35
CA SER A 71 3.48 1.07 11.42
C SER A 71 3.00 1.06 12.87
N ILE A 72 1.83 1.64 13.12
CA ILE A 72 1.20 1.67 14.44
C ILE A 72 0.18 0.54 14.51
N PHE A 73 0.28 -0.30 15.53
CA PHE A 73 -0.63 -1.43 15.73
C PHE A 73 -1.64 -1.11 16.84
N ILE A 74 -2.93 -1.10 16.49
CA ILE A 74 -4.04 -0.88 17.42
C ILE A 74 -4.75 -2.21 17.65
N ALA A 75 -4.62 -2.77 18.86
CA ALA A 75 -5.31 -4.00 19.24
C ALA A 75 -6.81 -3.75 19.36
N LEU A 76 -7.62 -4.60 18.72
CA LEU A 76 -9.08 -4.54 18.83
C LEU A 76 -9.59 -5.80 19.55
N PRO A 77 -10.50 -5.63 20.53
CA PRO A 77 -11.13 -6.76 21.21
C PRO A 77 -11.99 -7.55 20.22
N LYS A 78 -11.93 -8.89 20.25
CA LYS A 78 -12.79 -9.75 19.40
C LYS A 78 -14.21 -9.88 19.93
N LYS A 79 -14.39 -9.71 21.24
CA LYS A 79 -15.64 -9.91 21.97
C LYS A 79 -15.87 -8.74 22.90
N ASP A 80 -17.13 -8.42 23.16
CA ASP A 80 -17.50 -7.42 24.16
C ASP A 80 -17.03 -7.88 25.55
N GLY A 81 -16.38 -6.99 26.29
CA GLY A 81 -15.83 -7.30 27.61
C GLY A 81 -14.50 -8.07 27.61
N ALA A 82 -13.77 -8.12 26.48
CA ALA A 82 -12.44 -8.75 26.44
C ALA A 82 -11.43 -7.99 27.31
N THR A 83 -11.05 -8.58 28.44
CA THR A 83 -10.04 -8.07 29.38
C THR A 83 -8.68 -8.75 29.21
N GLU A 84 -8.65 -9.95 28.65
CA GLU A 84 -7.42 -10.73 28.43
C GLU A 84 -6.82 -10.47 27.04
N CYS A 85 -5.48 -10.42 26.95
CA CYS A 85 -4.77 -10.16 25.68
C CYS A 85 -5.08 -11.20 24.58
N GLU A 86 -5.32 -12.46 24.94
CA GLU A 86 -5.63 -13.55 24.00
C GLU A 86 -7.00 -13.38 23.29
N LEU A 87 -7.90 -12.62 23.91
CA LEU A 87 -9.22 -12.30 23.38
C LEU A 87 -9.19 -11.11 22.39
N HIS A 88 -8.02 -10.48 22.21
CA HIS A 88 -7.81 -9.46 21.19
C HIS A 88 -7.30 -10.12 19.88
N ARG A 89 -7.75 -9.65 18.72
CA ARG A 89 -7.21 -10.12 17.42
C ARG A 89 -5.97 -9.33 17.07
N THR A 90 -5.15 -9.88 16.19
CA THR A 90 -4.12 -9.12 15.48
C THR A 90 -4.74 -7.82 14.96
N SER A 91 -4.09 -6.75 15.37
CA SER A 91 -4.46 -5.35 15.37
C SER A 91 -4.72 -4.75 13.98
N ILE A 92 -5.41 -3.61 13.94
CA ILE A 92 -5.36 -2.72 12.77
C ILE A 92 -3.94 -2.15 12.70
N SER A 93 -3.25 -2.37 11.58
CA SER A 93 -1.98 -1.72 11.28
C SER A 93 -2.21 -0.42 10.52
N LEU A 94 -1.76 0.69 11.09
CA LEU A 94 -1.72 1.99 10.44
C LEU A 94 -0.34 2.21 9.82
N MET A 95 -0.30 2.04 8.48
CA MET A 95 0.88 2.28 7.66
C MET A 95 0.81 3.64 6.96
N SER A 96 1.98 4.18 6.59
CA SER A 96 2.10 5.34 5.70
C SER A 96 1.27 5.18 4.44
N GLN A 97 0.70 6.29 3.95
CA GLN A 97 -0.08 6.29 2.72
C GLN A 97 0.78 5.97 1.49
N VAL A 98 2.03 6.40 1.47
CA VAL A 98 2.97 6.13 0.36
C VAL A 98 3.30 4.64 0.30
N THR A 99 3.54 4.00 1.44
CA THR A 99 3.75 2.54 1.51
C THR A 99 2.53 1.78 1.01
N LYS A 100 1.31 2.24 1.33
CA LYS A 100 0.06 1.64 0.80
C LYS A 100 -0.07 1.79 -0.71
N ILE A 101 0.39 2.90 -1.29
CA ILE A 101 0.39 3.11 -2.74
C ILE A 101 1.34 2.11 -3.41
N LEU A 102 2.57 1.99 -2.92
CA LEU A 102 3.55 1.00 -3.42
C LEU A 102 2.98 -0.42 -3.36
N LEU A 103 2.45 -0.81 -2.20
CA LEU A 103 1.89 -2.15 -2.00
C LEU A 103 0.75 -2.44 -2.97
N ARG A 104 -0.11 -1.46 -3.28
CA ARG A 104 -1.20 -1.62 -4.24
C ARG A 104 -0.70 -1.82 -5.66
N ILE A 105 0.33 -1.10 -6.07
CA ILE A 105 0.91 -1.25 -7.42
C ILE A 105 1.50 -2.65 -7.54
N VAL A 106 2.33 -3.08 -6.59
CA VAL A 106 2.92 -4.42 -6.56
C VAL A 106 1.84 -5.50 -6.54
N MET A 107 0.84 -5.36 -5.65
CA MET A 107 -0.26 -6.32 -5.55
C MET A 107 -1.08 -6.40 -6.84
N THR A 108 -1.29 -5.28 -7.53
CA THR A 108 -2.02 -5.26 -8.81
C THR A 108 -1.22 -5.99 -9.90
N ARG A 109 0.09 -5.73 -9.99
CA ARG A 109 1.00 -6.43 -10.93
C ARG A 109 1.01 -7.94 -10.67
N VAL A 110 1.12 -8.35 -9.41
CA VAL A 110 1.14 -9.76 -9.00
C VAL A 110 -0.22 -10.40 -9.26
N ARG A 111 -1.32 -9.77 -8.85
CA ARG A 111 -2.68 -10.29 -9.07
C ARG A 111 -2.96 -10.49 -10.56
N ASN A 112 -2.56 -9.57 -11.44
CA ASN A 112 -2.77 -9.71 -12.87
C ASN A 112 -2.02 -10.91 -13.47
N LYS A 113 -0.86 -11.28 -12.90
CA LYS A 113 -0.10 -12.47 -13.32
C LYS A 113 -0.67 -13.77 -12.75
N ILE A 114 -1.16 -13.74 -11.52
CA ILE A 114 -1.67 -14.94 -10.84
C ILE A 114 -3.11 -15.26 -11.27
N ARG A 115 -3.93 -14.26 -11.61
CA ARG A 115 -5.36 -14.43 -11.93
C ARG A 115 -5.68 -15.54 -12.95
N PRO A 116 -4.92 -15.73 -14.05
CA PRO A 116 -5.16 -16.83 -14.98
C PRO A 116 -4.94 -18.23 -14.38
N GLU A 117 -4.12 -18.33 -13.33
CA GLU A 117 -3.75 -19.58 -12.66
C GLU A 117 -4.68 -19.91 -11.47
N ILE A 118 -5.57 -18.98 -11.09
CA ILE A 118 -6.51 -19.18 -9.98
C ILE A 118 -7.71 -19.98 -10.51
N GLY A 119 -7.94 -21.16 -9.93
CA GLY A 119 -9.09 -22.00 -10.27
C GLY A 119 -10.43 -21.40 -9.81
N ASP A 120 -11.52 -21.77 -10.48
CA ASP A 120 -12.87 -21.21 -10.27
C ASP A 120 -13.44 -21.42 -8.85
N THR A 121 -12.83 -22.30 -8.05
CA THR A 121 -13.19 -22.56 -6.65
C THR A 121 -12.57 -21.57 -5.67
N GLN A 122 -11.63 -20.73 -6.11
CA GLN A 122 -10.94 -19.75 -5.28
C GLN A 122 -11.41 -18.33 -5.60
N CYS A 123 -11.75 -17.57 -4.56
CA CYS A 123 -12.16 -16.17 -4.70
C CYS A 123 -10.93 -15.24 -4.70
N CYS A 124 -10.80 -14.38 -5.73
CA CYS A 124 -9.65 -13.48 -5.99
C CYS A 124 -9.75 -12.09 -5.34
#